data_AF-A0A8R1XR31-F1
#
_entry.id   AF-A0A8R1XR31-F1
#
_cell.length_a   1.000
_cell.length_b   1.000
_cell.length_c   1.000
_cell.angle_alpha   90.00
_cell.angle_beta   90.00
_cell.angle_gamma   90.00
#
_symmetry.space_group_name_H-M   'P 1'
#
loop_
_entity.id
_entity.type
_entity.pdbx_description
1 polymer ?
#
loop_
_entity_poly.entity_id
_entity_poly.type
_entity_poly.pdbx_seq_one_letter_code
_entity_poly.pdbx_strand_id
1 'polypeptide(L)'
;LDHIMPLIDTSTRTLHDEFLVEIVTEVFIGTIAGRRIAQELSYKDLKNMTTIKVMAQAANFELNRRFRVLHYRDGEINPPFLRKSWEIASQTNLIDDEIKWEFEEYHWLPSCAILFGHQQPLNIMGVGDYCYVVTITSQKKYLEIFCAVENINECERVSIDLDKIKRDPMNGMFFPYAWHWNDNLYFSDMRAFIFKYEKNIEFTRRVKNEAKLIILIVCNGEYTHPEHREFKIAQIREKQYKMPICVVAQSSVEKKERFDQDYWNSKIWTDNLVMTFRGFNMEASTFVVDTEDDETLKKQFLDWKENLNFLDSHQIIAFHFTIDNSNEPENGEQIFSDIFQNIPLSTLRLHGGPSITGVSYQAEMEFRFDAGPVYAIVGLRMFGCDGKDSCEESG
;
A
#
# COMPACT_ATOMS: atom_id res chain seq x y z
N LEU A 1 10.57 24.61 -24.09
CA LEU A 1 11.20 24.60 -25.42
C LEU A 1 12.63 25.06 -25.22
N ASP A 2 13.57 24.22 -25.66
CA ASP A 2 15.03 24.41 -25.71
C ASP A 2 15.71 24.47 -24.32
N HIS A 3 16.36 23.45 -23.77
CA HIS A 3 17.33 22.53 -24.38
C HIS A 3 17.27 21.14 -23.72
N ILE A 4 16.86 20.13 -24.48
CA ILE A 4 17.18 18.73 -24.21
C ILE A 4 18.34 18.41 -25.15
N MET A 5 19.55 18.26 -24.62
CA MET A 5 20.69 17.76 -25.40
C MET A 5 20.45 16.28 -25.70
N PRO A 6 20.33 15.88 -26.98
CA PRO A 6 20.27 14.49 -27.31
C PRO A 6 21.71 13.95 -27.30
N LEU A 7 22.00 12.98 -26.43
CA LEU A 7 23.18 12.13 -26.55
C LEU A 7 22.98 11.25 -27.79
N ILE A 8 23.21 11.82 -28.98
CA ILE A 8 23.32 11.08 -30.24
C ILE A 8 24.79 10.83 -30.50
N ASP A 9 25.08 9.54 -30.43
CA ASP A 9 26.26 8.78 -30.78
C ASP A 9 26.71 9.04 -32.23
N THR A 10 27.52 10.07 -32.45
CA THR A 10 28.42 10.21 -33.61
C THR A 10 29.52 11.24 -33.31
N SER A 11 30.58 10.84 -32.60
CA SER A 11 31.82 11.63 -32.55
C SER A 11 32.95 10.80 -31.93
N THR A 12 34.15 10.93 -32.49
CA THR A 12 35.40 10.33 -32.01
C THR A 12 35.55 10.43 -30.50
N ARG A 13 35.53 9.29 -29.78
CA ARG A 13 35.86 9.20 -28.35
C ARG A 13 37.16 9.95 -28.11
N THR A 14 37.07 11.11 -27.46
CA THR A 14 38.25 11.83 -27.02
C THR A 14 38.68 11.28 -25.66
N LEU A 15 39.97 11.35 -25.34
CA LEU A 15 40.51 11.03 -24.00
C LEU A 15 39.72 11.70 -22.86
N HIS A 16 39.09 12.84 -23.14
CA HIS A 16 38.25 13.56 -22.18
C HIS A 16 36.95 12.82 -21.85
N ASP A 17 36.33 12.17 -22.83
CA ASP A 17 35.10 11.39 -22.62
C ASP A 17 35.39 10.12 -21.81
N GLU A 18 36.54 9.47 -22.05
CA GLU A 18 36.97 8.31 -21.27
C GLU A 18 37.28 8.69 -19.82
N PHE A 19 37.97 9.82 -19.61
CA PHE A 19 38.27 10.34 -18.27
C PHE A 19 37.01 10.76 -17.50
N LEU A 20 36.04 11.39 -18.17
CA LEU A 20 34.74 11.71 -17.58
C LEU A 20 33.96 10.45 -17.19
N VAL A 21 33.98 9.41 -18.03
CA VAL A 21 33.36 8.12 -17.69
C VAL A 21 34.04 7.50 -16.47
N GLU A 22 35.36 7.57 -16.36
CA GLU A 22 36.12 7.04 -15.22
C GLU A 22 35.77 7.78 -13.92
N ILE A 23 35.79 9.12 -13.93
CA ILE A 23 35.39 9.93 -12.77
C ILE A 23 33.93 9.63 -12.36
N VAL A 24 33.01 9.61 -13.32
CA VAL A 24 31.58 9.34 -13.01
C VAL A 24 31.41 7.93 -12.43
N THR A 25 32.18 6.96 -12.93
CA THR A 25 32.21 5.60 -12.40
C THR A 25 32.70 5.59 -10.95
N GLU A 26 33.82 6.28 -10.66
CA GLU A 26 34.35 6.40 -9.30
C GLU A 26 33.37 7.11 -8.34
N VAL A 27 32.61 8.08 -8.83
CA VAL A 27 31.64 8.81 -7.99
C VAL A 27 30.39 7.98 -7.71
N PHE A 28 29.84 7.25 -8.69
CA PHE A 28 28.52 6.66 -8.55
C PHE A 28 28.50 5.16 -8.22
N ILE A 29 29.55 4.41 -8.54
CA ILE A 29 29.57 2.97 -8.29
C ILE A 29 29.99 2.70 -6.84
N GLY A 30 29.03 2.22 -6.04
CA GLY A 30 29.28 1.76 -4.67
C GLY A 30 29.67 2.83 -3.64
N THR A 31 29.65 4.12 -3.99
CA THR A 31 30.10 5.18 -3.08
C THR A 31 28.96 5.94 -2.38
N ILE A 32 29.30 6.55 -1.25
CA ILE A 32 28.43 7.45 -0.50
C ILE A 32 28.13 8.74 -1.30
N ALA A 33 29.06 9.21 -2.13
CA ALA A 33 28.89 10.44 -2.89
C ALA A 33 27.77 10.31 -3.91
N GLY A 34 27.75 9.22 -4.69
CA GLY A 34 26.69 8.94 -5.65
C GLY A 34 25.30 8.85 -4.99
N ARG A 35 25.20 8.18 -3.84
CA ARG A 35 23.96 8.11 -3.07
C ARG A 35 23.50 9.48 -2.57
N ARG A 36 24.42 10.31 -2.07
CA ARG A 36 24.09 11.68 -1.64
C ARG A 36 23.62 12.54 -2.81
N ILE A 37 24.27 12.46 -3.96
CA ILE A 37 23.80 13.18 -5.15
C ILE A 37 22.39 12.74 -5.52
N ALA A 38 22.11 11.43 -5.54
CA ALA A 38 20.77 10.92 -5.85
C ALA A 38 19.69 11.43 -4.86
N GLN A 39 20.02 11.57 -3.58
CA GLN A 39 19.11 12.09 -2.56
C GLN A 39 18.64 13.53 -2.83
N GLU A 40 19.46 14.33 -3.52
CA GLU A 40 19.16 15.72 -3.86
C GLU A 40 18.40 15.86 -5.19
N LEU A 41 18.05 14.76 -5.86
CA LEU A 41 17.38 14.79 -7.16
C LEU A 41 15.86 14.62 -7.04
N SER A 42 15.12 15.25 -7.94
CA SER A 42 13.68 15.05 -8.10
C SER A 42 13.36 13.64 -8.60
N TYR A 43 12.10 13.18 -8.48
CA TYR A 43 11.69 11.90 -9.08
C TYR A 43 11.95 11.83 -10.59
N LYS A 44 11.76 12.94 -11.30
CA LYS A 44 11.98 13.01 -12.74
C LYS A 44 13.46 12.83 -13.07
N ASP A 45 14.32 13.51 -12.34
CA ASP A 45 15.77 13.43 -12.55
C ASP A 45 16.31 12.07 -12.15
N LEU A 46 15.81 11.49 -11.06
CA LEU A 46 16.12 10.10 -10.68
C LEU A 46 15.71 9.12 -11.79
N LYS A 47 14.49 9.22 -12.32
CA LYS A 47 14.04 8.37 -13.44
C LYS A 47 14.96 8.54 -14.66
N ASN A 48 15.34 9.75 -15.00
CA ASN A 48 16.30 9.99 -16.09
C ASN A 48 17.67 9.38 -15.77
N MET A 49 18.16 9.54 -14.55
CA MET A 49 19.42 9.00 -14.07
C MET A 49 19.46 7.46 -14.11
N THR A 50 18.32 6.78 -13.94
CA THR A 50 18.25 5.31 -14.11
C THR A 50 18.60 4.85 -15.53
N THR A 51 18.48 5.71 -16.54
CA THR A 51 18.83 5.38 -17.93
C THR A 51 20.34 5.38 -18.18
N ILE A 52 21.12 5.96 -17.25
CA ILE A 52 22.58 6.04 -17.33
C ILE A 52 23.17 4.91 -16.48
N LYS A 53 23.74 3.89 -17.13
CA LYS A 53 24.18 2.64 -16.49
C LYS A 53 25.04 2.84 -15.23
N VAL A 54 26.03 3.73 -15.28
CA VAL A 54 26.97 3.99 -14.15
C VAL A 54 26.30 4.69 -12.97
N MET A 55 25.19 5.39 -13.19
CA MET A 55 24.43 6.13 -12.18
C MET A 55 23.20 5.37 -11.69
N ALA A 56 22.73 4.40 -12.47
CA ALA A 56 21.46 3.72 -12.27
C ALA A 56 21.35 3.07 -10.88
N GLN A 57 22.44 2.50 -10.35
CA GLN A 57 22.42 1.88 -9.02
C GLN A 57 22.03 2.90 -7.92
N ALA A 58 22.65 4.07 -7.92
CA ALA A 58 22.35 5.12 -6.93
C ALA A 58 20.93 5.66 -7.10
N ALA A 59 20.49 5.87 -8.35
CA ALA A 59 19.13 6.34 -8.64
C ALA A 59 18.05 5.33 -8.25
N ASN A 60 18.24 4.05 -8.61
CA ASN A 60 17.33 2.96 -8.27
C ASN A 60 17.23 2.78 -6.76
N PHE A 61 18.36 2.88 -6.04
CA PHE A 61 18.38 2.81 -4.58
C PHE A 61 17.51 3.91 -3.96
N GLU A 62 17.69 5.17 -4.36
CA GLU A 62 16.89 6.28 -3.81
C GLU A 62 15.42 6.19 -4.22
N LEU A 63 15.11 5.78 -5.46
CA LEU A 63 13.73 5.52 -5.87
C LEU A 63 13.08 4.42 -5.03
N ASN A 64 13.74 3.27 -4.83
CA ASN A 64 13.23 2.20 -3.96
C ASN A 64 13.00 2.70 -2.53
N ARG A 65 13.91 3.52 -2.00
CA ARG A 65 13.79 4.13 -0.69
C ARG A 65 12.58 5.06 -0.57
N ARG A 66 12.32 5.89 -1.59
CA ARG A 66 11.18 6.82 -1.64
C ARG A 66 9.83 6.13 -1.90
N PHE A 67 9.83 4.98 -2.57
CA PHE A 67 8.63 4.16 -2.79
C PHE A 67 8.35 3.17 -1.65
N ARG A 68 9.19 3.16 -0.61
CA ARG A 68 9.06 2.26 0.53
C ARG A 68 7.80 2.55 1.31
N VAL A 69 7.00 1.51 1.54
CA VAL A 69 5.84 1.58 2.41
C VAL A 69 6.32 1.49 3.85
N LEU A 70 5.77 2.38 4.68
CA LEU A 70 6.00 2.32 6.11
C LEU A 70 4.95 1.40 6.72
N HIS A 71 5.44 0.42 7.47
CA HIS A 71 4.64 -0.48 8.27
C HIS A 71 4.63 0.00 9.72
N TYR A 72 3.45 -0.02 10.29
CA TYR A 72 3.19 0.37 11.65
C TYR A 72 2.54 -0.81 12.37
N ARG A 73 3.10 -1.28 13.47
CA ARG A 73 2.54 -2.37 14.25
C ARG A 73 3.05 -2.31 15.69
N ASP A 74 2.14 -2.39 16.65
CA ASP A 74 2.46 -2.45 18.08
C ASP A 74 3.41 -1.33 18.55
N GLY A 75 3.18 -0.12 18.02
CA GLY A 75 4.00 1.06 18.30
C GLY A 75 5.38 1.10 17.62
N GLU A 76 5.69 0.13 16.77
CA GLU A 76 6.92 0.11 15.98
C GLU A 76 6.69 0.57 14.54
N ILE A 77 7.71 1.24 13.99
CA ILE A 77 7.73 1.76 12.62
C ILE A 77 8.84 1.05 11.87
N ASN A 78 8.49 0.43 10.75
CA ASN A 78 9.43 -0.28 9.88
C ASN A 78 9.25 0.13 8.41
N PRO A 79 10.34 0.31 7.64
CA PRO A 79 11.72 0.29 8.09
C PRO A 79 12.11 1.53 8.93
N PRO A 80 13.08 1.42 9.84
CA PRO A 80 13.43 2.49 10.79
C PRO A 80 13.81 3.82 10.15
N PHE A 81 14.40 3.83 8.94
CA PHE A 81 14.81 5.07 8.29
C PHE A 81 13.63 5.99 7.95
N LEU A 82 12.42 5.44 7.77
CA LEU A 82 11.23 6.24 7.49
C LEU A 82 10.74 6.99 8.73
N ARG A 83 11.07 6.52 9.94
CA ARG A 83 10.83 7.30 11.17
C ARG A 83 11.54 8.65 11.10
N LYS A 84 12.78 8.68 10.63
CA LYS A 84 13.55 9.92 10.47
C LYS A 84 12.95 10.83 9.40
N SER A 85 12.52 10.27 8.27
CA SER A 85 11.81 11.05 7.23
C SER A 85 10.56 11.72 7.81
N TRP A 86 9.83 10.98 8.64
CA TRP A 86 8.64 11.48 9.33
C TRP A 86 8.97 12.59 10.34
N GLU A 87 10.01 12.41 11.14
CA GLU A 87 10.49 13.43 12.08
C GLU A 87 10.83 14.74 11.35
N ILE A 88 11.54 14.66 10.21
CA ILE A 88 11.88 15.82 9.38
C ILE A 88 10.59 16.50 8.86
N ALA A 89 9.65 15.73 8.32
CA ALA A 89 8.39 16.26 7.82
C ALA A 89 7.59 17.00 8.89
N SER A 90 7.51 16.44 10.11
CA SER A 90 6.78 17.07 11.22
C SER A 90 7.42 18.36 11.74
N GLN A 91 8.74 18.54 11.55
CA GLN A 91 9.47 19.76 11.90
C GLN A 91 9.48 20.80 10.75
N THR A 92 9.17 20.39 9.53
CA THR A 92 9.24 21.26 8.34
C THR A 92 7.93 22.02 8.16
N ASN A 93 8.02 23.35 7.99
CA ASN A 93 6.85 24.21 7.84
C ASN A 93 6.28 24.18 6.41
N LEU A 94 5.66 23.06 6.03
CA LEU A 94 4.98 22.83 4.73
C LEU A 94 3.64 23.60 4.59
N ILE A 95 3.65 24.92 4.81
CA ILE A 95 2.42 25.75 4.88
C ILE A 95 1.92 26.22 3.51
N ASP A 96 2.79 26.16 2.51
CA ASP A 96 2.50 26.55 1.14
C ASP A 96 2.53 25.30 0.26
N ASP A 97 1.57 25.18 -0.65
CA ASP A 97 1.49 24.11 -1.64
C ASP A 97 2.79 24.03 -2.46
N GLU A 98 3.44 25.15 -2.80
CA GLU A 98 4.67 25.13 -3.61
C GLU A 98 5.84 24.48 -2.85
N ILE A 99 6.09 24.91 -1.61
CA ILE A 99 7.12 24.32 -0.72
C ILE A 99 6.83 22.84 -0.49
N LYS A 100 5.56 22.49 -0.36
CA LYS A 100 5.12 21.13 -0.14
C LYS A 100 5.38 20.23 -1.34
N TRP A 101 4.99 20.67 -2.53
CA TRP A 101 5.26 19.94 -3.77
C TRP A 101 6.76 19.75 -3.96
N GLU A 102 7.55 20.79 -3.69
CA GLU A 102 9.01 20.68 -3.71
C GLU A 102 9.48 19.61 -2.73
N PHE A 103 9.06 19.69 -1.46
CA PHE A 103 9.43 18.70 -0.44
C PHE A 103 9.01 17.27 -0.82
N GLU A 104 7.82 17.07 -1.39
CA GLU A 104 7.32 15.79 -1.87
C GLU A 104 8.15 15.22 -3.02
N GLU A 105 8.75 16.06 -3.85
CA GLU A 105 9.62 15.61 -4.95
C GLU A 105 10.96 15.06 -4.46
N TYR A 106 11.48 15.57 -3.34
CA TYR A 106 12.81 15.21 -2.82
C TYR A 106 12.77 14.26 -1.61
N HIS A 107 11.64 14.21 -0.89
CA HIS A 107 11.54 13.48 0.36
C HIS A 107 10.35 12.52 0.41
N TRP A 108 10.45 11.56 1.33
CA TRP A 108 9.36 10.64 1.59
C TRP A 108 8.28 11.34 2.42
N LEU A 109 7.04 11.32 1.93
CA LEU A 109 5.85 11.76 2.65
C LEU A 109 4.70 10.76 2.43
N PRO A 110 3.90 10.47 3.47
CA PRO A 110 2.76 9.59 3.33
C PRO A 110 1.59 10.31 2.65
N SER A 111 0.98 9.67 1.65
CA SER A 111 -0.23 10.17 0.99
C SER A 111 -1.49 9.45 1.40
N CYS A 112 -1.35 8.24 1.91
CA CYS A 112 -2.47 7.50 2.47
C CYS A 112 -2.01 6.54 3.55
N ALA A 113 -2.92 6.23 4.46
CA ALA A 113 -2.70 5.28 5.53
C ALA A 113 -3.89 4.33 5.63
N ILE A 114 -3.61 3.05 5.88
CA ILE A 114 -4.61 2.03 6.22
C ILE A 114 -4.26 1.51 7.61
N LEU A 115 -5.16 1.64 8.56
CA LEU A 115 -4.92 1.32 9.96
C LEU A 115 -6.04 0.45 10.53
N PHE A 116 -5.67 -0.50 11.38
CA PHE A 116 -6.53 -1.52 11.96
C PHE A 116 -6.43 -1.55 13.48
N GLY A 117 -7.56 -1.36 14.18
CA GLY A 117 -7.71 -1.80 15.57
C GLY A 117 -7.91 -0.75 16.66
N HIS A 118 -7.88 0.56 16.39
CA HIS A 118 -8.04 1.56 17.46
C HIS A 118 -9.42 2.23 17.51
N GLN A 119 -9.93 2.49 18.72
CA GLN A 119 -11.21 3.19 18.95
C GLN A 119 -11.15 4.70 18.67
N GLN A 120 -9.96 5.30 18.77
CA GLN A 120 -9.74 6.68 18.38
C GLN A 120 -8.80 6.71 17.17
N PRO A 121 -9.12 7.45 16.10
CA PRO A 121 -8.17 7.62 15.01
C PRO A 121 -6.88 8.24 15.55
N LEU A 122 -5.74 7.61 15.27
CA LEU A 122 -4.43 8.17 15.56
C LEU A 122 -4.38 9.58 14.95
N ASN A 123 -3.95 10.59 15.72
CA ASN A 123 -3.76 11.93 15.16
C ASN A 123 -2.43 11.99 14.39
N ILE A 124 -2.40 11.26 13.28
CA ILE A 124 -1.36 11.23 12.25
C ILE A 124 -1.71 12.19 11.10
N MET A 125 -2.67 13.09 11.32
CA MET A 125 -3.25 13.93 10.27
C MET A 125 -2.38 15.17 9.96
N GLY A 126 -1.40 15.48 10.81
CA GLY A 126 -0.49 16.63 10.64
C GLY A 126 0.74 16.39 9.76
N VAL A 127 0.80 15.27 9.03
CA VAL A 127 2.05 14.82 8.37
C VAL A 127 2.19 15.36 6.95
N GLY A 128 1.07 15.67 6.30
CA GLY A 128 1.06 16.33 5.00
C GLY A 128 -0.37 16.69 4.61
N ASP A 129 -0.55 17.84 3.95
CA ASP A 129 -1.83 18.17 3.29
C ASP A 129 -2.22 17.00 2.40
N TYR A 130 -3.44 16.49 2.58
CA TYR A 130 -4.01 15.42 1.76
C TYR A 130 -3.55 13.99 2.07
N CYS A 131 -3.07 13.70 3.29
CA CYS A 131 -2.96 12.29 3.70
C CYS A 131 -4.35 11.67 3.87
N TYR A 132 -4.73 10.76 2.97
CA TYR A 132 -5.99 10.00 3.05
C TYR A 132 -5.85 8.90 4.09
N VAL A 133 -6.43 9.10 5.28
CA VAL A 133 -6.34 8.14 6.38
C VAL A 133 -7.60 7.30 6.44
N VAL A 134 -7.43 5.98 6.34
CA VAL A 134 -8.46 4.98 6.60
C VAL A 134 -8.15 4.30 7.92
N THR A 135 -9.07 4.41 8.87
CA THR A 135 -9.06 3.62 10.10
C THR A 135 -10.22 2.65 10.07
N ILE A 136 -9.94 1.36 10.25
CA ILE A 136 -10.95 0.30 10.31
C ILE A 136 -10.86 -0.36 11.67
N THR A 137 -11.98 -0.34 12.38
CA THR A 137 -12.05 -0.79 13.75
C THR A 137 -13.21 -1.75 13.89
N SER A 138 -12.89 -3.01 14.21
CA SER A 138 -13.92 -3.98 14.55
C SER A 138 -14.27 -3.89 16.03
N GLN A 139 -15.57 -3.86 16.31
CA GLN A 139 -16.15 -3.92 17.64
C GLN A 139 -17.08 -5.13 17.71
N LYS A 140 -17.36 -5.64 18.93
CA LYS A 140 -18.21 -6.83 19.17
C LYS A 140 -19.53 -6.88 18.39
N LYS A 141 -20.09 -5.73 18.02
CA LYS A 141 -21.41 -5.59 17.38
C LYS A 141 -21.38 -4.98 15.99
N TYR A 142 -20.26 -4.37 15.57
CA TYR A 142 -20.21 -3.59 14.33
C TYR A 142 -18.78 -3.37 13.87
N LEU A 143 -18.65 -3.09 12.57
CA LEU A 143 -17.44 -2.56 11.97
C LEU A 143 -17.57 -1.05 11.78
N GLU A 144 -16.48 -0.35 12.05
CA GLU A 144 -16.37 1.08 11.85
C GLU A 144 -15.28 1.35 10.81
N ILE A 145 -15.64 2.06 9.74
CA ILE A 145 -14.70 2.54 8.73
C ILE A 145 -14.76 4.05 8.79
N PHE A 146 -13.66 4.63 9.22
CA PHE A 146 -13.45 6.06 9.31
C PHE A 146 -12.45 6.49 8.24
N CYS A 147 -12.90 7.36 7.35
CA CYS A 147 -12.06 7.96 6.32
C CYS A 147 -11.90 9.45 6.64
N ALA A 148 -10.67 9.92 6.65
CA ALA A 148 -10.40 11.35 6.85
C ALA A 148 -9.42 11.86 5.81
N VAL A 149 -9.72 13.05 5.30
CA VAL A 149 -8.85 13.86 4.46
C VAL A 149 -8.84 15.23 5.10
N GLU A 150 -7.75 15.57 5.79
CA GLU A 150 -7.57 16.93 6.30
C GLU A 150 -6.71 17.74 5.33
N ASN A 151 -7.22 18.92 4.99
CA ASN A 151 -6.49 20.01 4.41
C ASN A 151 -5.96 20.83 5.60
N ILE A 152 -4.64 20.88 5.80
CA ILE A 152 -4.01 21.40 7.02
C ILE A 152 -4.27 22.91 7.17
N ASN A 153 -4.72 23.58 6.10
CA ASN A 153 -5.10 24.99 6.13
C ASN A 153 -6.13 25.36 7.23
N GLU A 154 -6.88 24.41 7.80
CA GLU A 154 -7.84 24.67 8.89
C GLU A 154 -7.52 23.99 10.24
N CYS A 155 -6.49 23.14 10.33
CA CYS A 155 -6.15 22.44 11.57
C CYS A 155 -4.79 22.88 12.10
N GLU A 156 -4.75 23.25 13.40
CA GLU A 156 -3.47 23.38 14.12
C GLU A 156 -2.66 22.10 13.89
N ARG A 157 -1.46 22.24 13.31
CA ARG A 157 -0.52 21.13 13.13
C ARG A 157 -0.26 20.49 14.48
N VAL A 158 -0.93 19.37 14.73
CA VAL A 158 -0.70 18.63 15.95
C VAL A 158 0.61 17.89 15.76
N SER A 159 1.62 18.30 16.52
CA SER A 159 2.88 17.57 16.62
C SER A 159 2.57 16.11 16.91
N ILE A 160 3.14 15.22 16.13
CA ILE A 160 2.94 13.79 16.31
C ILE A 160 3.50 13.41 17.66
N ASP A 161 2.62 12.93 18.50
CA ASP A 161 3.01 12.38 19.79
C ASP A 161 3.56 10.97 19.55
N LEU A 162 4.87 10.89 19.26
CA LEU A 162 5.58 9.62 19.09
C LEU A 162 5.46 8.71 20.33
N ASP A 163 5.20 9.29 21.52
CA ASP A 163 4.99 8.51 22.73
C ASP A 163 3.58 7.89 22.78
N LYS A 164 2.56 8.51 22.16
CA LYS A 164 1.26 7.85 21.91
C LYS A 164 1.38 6.68 20.94
N ILE A 165 2.21 6.82 19.91
CA ILE A 165 2.44 5.78 18.91
C ILE A 165 3.06 4.53 19.58
N LYS A 166 4.11 4.68 20.40
CA LYS A 166 4.83 3.55 21.04
C LYS A 166 3.98 2.60 21.90
N ARG A 167 2.72 2.92 22.21
CA ARG A 167 1.83 2.10 23.04
C ARG A 167 0.53 1.70 22.36
N ASP A 168 0.34 2.11 21.11
CA ASP A 168 -0.90 1.87 20.42
C ASP A 168 -0.86 0.47 19.75
N PRO A 169 -1.80 -0.43 20.09
CA PRO A 169 -1.90 -1.77 19.49
C PRO A 169 -2.36 -1.74 18.04
N MET A 170 -2.64 -0.55 17.48
CA MET A 170 -3.01 -0.42 16.08
C MET A 170 -1.87 -0.92 15.18
N ASN A 171 -2.27 -1.53 14.07
CA ASN A 171 -1.34 -1.95 13.04
C ASN A 171 -1.83 -1.49 11.67
N GLY A 172 -0.94 -1.41 10.69
CA GLY A 172 -1.27 -0.92 9.38
C GLY A 172 -0.07 -0.35 8.64
N MET A 173 -0.37 0.49 7.66
CA MET A 173 0.60 0.88 6.64
C MET A 173 0.37 2.29 6.13
N PHE A 174 1.46 2.98 5.80
CA PHE A 174 1.47 4.30 5.20
C PHE A 174 2.18 4.23 3.86
N PHE A 175 1.45 4.60 2.82
CA PHE A 175 1.95 4.56 1.46
C PHE A 175 2.48 5.94 1.07
N PRO A 176 3.65 5.99 0.42
CA PRO A 176 4.21 7.26 -0.01
C PRO A 176 3.40 7.88 -1.14
N TYR A 177 3.53 9.20 -1.27
CA TYR A 177 2.94 9.99 -2.35
C TYR A 177 3.24 9.46 -3.76
N ALA A 178 4.41 8.85 -3.93
CA ALA A 178 4.78 8.16 -5.16
C ALA A 178 3.78 7.06 -5.58
N TRP A 179 3.14 6.36 -4.63
CA TRP A 179 2.12 5.34 -4.96
C TRP A 179 0.84 5.98 -5.47
N HIS A 180 0.42 7.10 -4.87
CA HIS A 180 -0.75 7.85 -5.31
C HIS A 180 -0.55 8.42 -6.72
N TRP A 181 0.60 9.03 -6.99
CA TRP A 181 0.95 9.57 -8.32
C TRP A 181 0.98 8.52 -9.43
N ASN A 182 1.42 7.31 -9.12
CA ASN A 182 1.44 6.21 -10.08
C ASN A 182 0.12 5.42 -10.09
N ASP A 183 -0.94 5.94 -9.47
CA ASP A 183 -2.27 5.33 -9.46
C ASP A 183 -2.27 3.91 -8.88
N ASN A 184 -1.26 3.56 -8.05
CA ASN A 184 -1.02 2.19 -7.61
C ASN A 184 -2.04 1.69 -6.58
N LEU A 185 -2.58 2.61 -5.80
CA LEU A 185 -3.59 2.35 -4.78
C LEU A 185 -4.70 3.38 -4.91
N TYR A 186 -5.94 2.89 -4.96
CA TYR A 186 -7.13 3.72 -5.08
C TYR A 186 -8.16 3.33 -4.02
N PHE A 187 -8.73 4.34 -3.37
CA PHE A 187 -9.80 4.20 -2.38
C PHE A 187 -11.10 4.79 -2.91
N SER A 188 -12.21 4.12 -2.63
CA SER A 188 -13.55 4.68 -2.85
C SER A 188 -14.57 3.96 -1.99
N ASP A 189 -15.68 4.62 -1.69
CA ASP A 189 -16.89 3.89 -1.35
C ASP A 189 -17.39 3.12 -2.58
N MET A 190 -18.16 2.07 -2.35
CA MET A 190 -18.65 1.17 -3.37
C MET A 190 -19.67 1.82 -4.31
N ARG A 191 -20.49 2.78 -3.84
CA ARG A 191 -21.42 3.50 -4.73
C ARG A 191 -20.63 4.38 -5.68
N ALA A 192 -19.64 5.14 -5.19
CA ALA A 192 -18.77 5.92 -6.07
C ALA A 192 -17.93 5.03 -6.99
N PHE A 193 -17.48 3.86 -6.54
CA PHE A 193 -16.77 2.89 -7.38
C PHE A 193 -17.64 2.43 -8.55
N ILE A 194 -18.87 1.97 -8.28
CA ILE A 194 -19.83 1.54 -9.29
C ILE A 194 -20.23 2.71 -10.19
N PHE A 195 -20.45 3.90 -9.63
CA PHE A 195 -20.82 5.08 -10.41
C PHE A 195 -19.70 5.54 -11.35
N LYS A 196 -18.45 5.61 -10.87
CA LYS A 196 -17.28 5.90 -11.72
C LYS A 196 -17.12 4.82 -12.78
N TYR A 197 -17.35 3.55 -12.41
CA TYR A 197 -17.32 2.45 -13.36
C TYR A 197 -18.33 2.66 -14.51
N GLU A 198 -19.58 3.03 -14.18
CA GLU A 198 -20.66 3.19 -15.17
C GLU A 198 -20.46 4.41 -16.07
N LYS A 199 -19.88 5.48 -15.56
CA LYS A 199 -19.77 6.75 -16.29
C LYS A 199 -18.39 7.05 -16.88
N ASN A 200 -17.32 6.45 -16.36
CA ASN A 200 -15.95 6.75 -16.78
C ASN A 200 -15.29 5.52 -17.43
N ILE A 201 -15.44 5.42 -18.75
CA ILE A 201 -14.92 4.34 -19.59
C ILE A 201 -13.40 4.14 -19.40
N GLU A 202 -12.64 5.22 -19.24
CA GLU A 202 -11.19 5.12 -19.05
C GLU A 202 -10.84 4.50 -17.70
N PHE A 203 -11.51 4.93 -16.63
CA PHE A 203 -11.34 4.34 -15.31
C PHE A 203 -11.66 2.85 -15.33
N THR A 204 -12.79 2.44 -15.90
CA THR A 204 -13.16 1.03 -15.98
C THR A 204 -12.15 0.22 -16.81
N ARG A 205 -11.64 0.78 -17.92
CA ARG A 205 -10.58 0.15 -18.71
C ARG A 205 -9.30 -0.04 -17.91
N ARG A 206 -8.85 0.97 -17.17
CA ARG A 206 -7.65 0.89 -16.32
C ARG A 206 -7.80 -0.16 -15.25
N VAL A 207 -8.90 -0.14 -14.48
CA VAL A 207 -9.16 -1.17 -13.46
C VAL A 207 -9.20 -2.56 -14.11
N LYS A 208 -9.81 -2.70 -15.29
CA LYS A 208 -9.92 -4.02 -15.96
C LYS A 208 -8.58 -4.61 -16.33
N ASN A 209 -7.67 -3.77 -16.80
CA ASN A 209 -6.40 -4.22 -17.36
C ASN A 209 -5.28 -4.26 -16.32
N GLU A 210 -5.37 -3.44 -15.27
CA GLU A 210 -4.24 -3.17 -14.38
C GLU A 210 -4.53 -3.56 -12.93
N ALA A 211 -5.78 -3.79 -12.52
CA ALA A 211 -6.05 -4.23 -11.16
C ALA A 211 -5.49 -5.63 -10.91
N LYS A 212 -4.76 -5.75 -9.80
CA LYS A 212 -4.10 -6.98 -9.34
C LYS A 212 -4.77 -7.56 -8.11
N LEU A 213 -5.39 -6.71 -7.29
CA LEU A 213 -6.16 -7.10 -6.12
C LEU A 213 -7.22 -6.03 -5.82
N ILE A 214 -8.42 -6.47 -5.42
CA ILE A 214 -9.38 -5.61 -4.74
C ILE A 214 -9.57 -6.14 -3.32
N ILE A 215 -9.59 -5.23 -2.36
CA ILE A 215 -10.03 -5.52 -0.99
C ILE A 215 -11.32 -4.73 -0.75
N LEU A 216 -12.39 -5.45 -0.44
CA LEU A 216 -13.71 -4.92 -0.18
C LEU A 216 -14.03 -5.10 1.32
N ILE A 217 -14.15 -3.99 2.02
CA ILE A 217 -14.51 -3.97 3.45
C ILE A 217 -15.93 -3.42 3.61
N VAL A 218 -16.79 -4.11 4.35
CA VAL A 218 -18.21 -3.77 4.44
C VAL A 218 -18.76 -3.89 5.87
N CYS A 219 -19.50 -2.87 6.30
CA CYS A 219 -20.15 -2.79 7.62
C CYS A 219 -21.65 -3.15 7.60
N ASN A 220 -22.23 -3.33 6.41
CA ASN A 220 -23.68 -3.49 6.26
C ASN A 220 -24.10 -4.96 6.35
N GLY A 221 -25.11 -5.19 7.21
CA GLY A 221 -25.90 -6.41 7.44
C GLY A 221 -26.06 -7.35 6.26
N GLU A 222 -26.32 -6.77 5.09
CA GLU A 222 -26.65 -7.51 3.89
C GLU A 222 -25.47 -8.39 3.41
N TYR A 223 -24.21 -7.98 3.58
CA TYR A 223 -23.06 -8.72 3.03
C TYR A 223 -22.68 -10.00 3.77
N THR A 224 -23.20 -10.21 4.98
CA THR A 224 -23.02 -11.50 5.65
C THR A 224 -23.97 -12.56 5.09
N HIS A 225 -25.06 -12.14 4.44
CA HIS A 225 -25.94 -13.05 3.73
C HIS A 225 -25.35 -13.41 2.35
N PRO A 226 -25.26 -14.72 2.02
CA PRO A 226 -24.66 -15.17 0.76
C PRO A 226 -25.22 -14.48 -0.48
N GLU A 227 -26.55 -14.38 -0.61
CA GLU A 227 -27.21 -13.82 -1.81
C GLU A 227 -26.83 -12.37 -2.09
N HIS A 228 -26.81 -11.52 -1.05
CA HIS A 228 -26.45 -10.11 -1.19
C HIS A 228 -24.95 -9.93 -1.44
N ARG A 229 -24.11 -10.72 -0.76
CA ARG A 229 -22.67 -10.74 -1.01
C ARG A 229 -22.38 -11.12 -2.46
N GLU A 230 -22.96 -12.22 -2.91
CA GLU A 230 -22.83 -12.70 -4.29
C GLU A 230 -23.33 -11.68 -5.28
N PHE A 231 -24.48 -11.04 -5.05
CA PHE A 231 -24.98 -9.96 -5.91
C PHE A 231 -23.97 -8.81 -6.03
N LYS A 232 -23.36 -8.39 -4.93
CA LYS A 232 -22.44 -7.25 -4.90
C LYS A 232 -21.08 -7.56 -5.48
N ILE A 233 -20.56 -8.75 -5.21
CA ILE A 233 -19.37 -9.30 -5.89
C ILE A 233 -19.67 -9.43 -7.37
N ALA A 234 -20.86 -9.92 -7.76
CA ALA A 234 -21.29 -10.03 -9.14
C ALA A 234 -21.32 -8.66 -9.82
N GLN A 235 -21.81 -7.60 -9.18
CA GLN A 235 -21.77 -6.23 -9.75
C GLN A 235 -20.33 -5.79 -10.11
N ILE A 236 -19.35 -6.16 -9.29
CA ILE A 236 -17.93 -5.92 -9.61
C ILE A 236 -17.50 -6.88 -10.74
N ARG A 237 -17.77 -8.18 -10.62
CA ARG A 237 -17.32 -9.25 -11.53
C ARG A 237 -17.94 -9.23 -12.92
N GLU A 238 -19.17 -8.73 -13.09
CA GLU A 238 -19.89 -8.58 -14.36
C GLU A 238 -19.04 -7.89 -15.43
N LYS A 239 -18.01 -7.17 -14.99
CA LYS A 239 -17.15 -6.33 -15.81
C LYS A 239 -15.87 -7.05 -16.25
N GLN A 240 -15.83 -8.38 -16.05
CA GLN A 240 -14.77 -9.30 -16.43
C GLN A 240 -13.44 -9.05 -15.71
N TYR A 241 -13.52 -8.59 -14.47
CA TYR A 241 -12.38 -8.47 -13.58
C TYR A 241 -11.91 -9.85 -13.16
N LYS A 242 -10.66 -10.20 -13.48
CA LYS A 242 -10.09 -11.54 -13.22
C LYS A 242 -9.31 -11.63 -11.90
N MET A 243 -8.91 -10.50 -11.33
CA MET A 243 -8.12 -10.47 -10.10
C MET A 243 -8.89 -11.02 -8.89
N PRO A 244 -8.22 -11.49 -7.84
CA PRO A 244 -8.87 -11.82 -6.57
C PRO A 244 -9.59 -10.60 -5.97
N ILE A 245 -10.73 -10.86 -5.32
CA ILE A 245 -11.43 -9.86 -4.50
C ILE A 245 -11.48 -10.41 -3.08
N CYS A 246 -10.65 -9.87 -2.19
CA CYS A 246 -10.73 -10.14 -0.75
C CYS A 246 -11.97 -9.43 -0.21
N VAL A 247 -12.82 -10.17 0.50
CA VAL A 247 -14.03 -9.63 1.12
C VAL A 247 -13.88 -9.75 2.62
N VAL A 248 -14.12 -8.64 3.30
CA VAL A 248 -14.12 -8.52 4.75
C VAL A 248 -15.42 -7.85 5.12
N ALA A 249 -16.37 -8.59 5.69
CA ALA A 249 -17.67 -8.04 6.03
C ALA A 249 -18.03 -8.38 7.47
N GLN A 250 -18.53 -7.37 8.18
CA GLN A 250 -19.09 -7.55 9.51
C GLN A 250 -20.36 -6.71 9.61
N SER A 251 -21.44 -7.38 9.97
CA SER A 251 -22.77 -6.80 10.02
C SER A 251 -22.96 -5.99 11.30
N SER A 252 -23.30 -4.71 11.15
CA SER A 252 -23.74 -3.91 12.29
C SER A 252 -25.14 -4.34 12.76
N VAL A 253 -25.27 -4.59 14.06
CA VAL A 253 -26.58 -4.81 14.71
C VAL A 253 -27.32 -3.48 14.92
N GLU A 254 -26.63 -2.35 14.85
CA GLU A 254 -27.16 -1.01 15.13
C GLU A 254 -26.94 -0.08 13.92
N LYS A 255 -28.03 0.36 13.27
CA LYS A 255 -27.96 1.41 12.23
C LYS A 255 -27.51 2.71 12.89
N LYS A 256 -26.24 3.09 12.76
CA LYS A 256 -25.83 4.47 13.01
C LYS A 256 -26.24 5.30 11.79
N GLU A 257 -26.98 6.38 11.99
CA GLU A 257 -27.11 7.45 11.00
C GLU A 257 -25.70 8.01 10.76
N ARG A 258 -25.11 7.72 9.60
CA ARG A 258 -23.80 8.24 9.20
C ARG A 258 -24.02 9.33 8.17
N PHE A 259 -23.54 10.53 8.48
CA PHE A 259 -23.63 11.70 7.61
C PHE A 259 -22.64 11.55 6.45
N ASP A 260 -23.18 11.39 5.24
CA ASP A 260 -22.48 11.66 3.99
C ASP A 260 -22.38 13.19 3.89
N GLN A 261 -21.21 13.78 4.18
CA GLN A 261 -21.01 15.20 3.92
C GLN A 261 -19.70 15.45 3.18
N ASP A 262 -19.90 15.73 1.88
CA ASP A 262 -19.12 16.47 0.89
C ASP A 262 -17.59 16.61 1.01
N TYR A 263 -16.96 16.17 -0.09
CA TYR A 263 -15.77 16.70 -0.78
C TYR A 263 -14.59 17.22 0.08
N TRP A 264 -13.53 16.40 0.10
CA TRP A 264 -12.10 16.71 0.31
C TRP A 264 -11.65 17.33 1.64
N ASN A 265 -12.55 17.78 2.52
CA ASN A 265 -12.19 18.35 3.83
C ASN A 265 -12.91 17.67 5.02
N SER A 266 -13.50 16.49 4.84
CA SER A 266 -14.41 15.92 5.84
C SER A 266 -13.93 14.58 6.41
N LYS A 267 -14.16 14.43 7.71
CA LYS A 267 -14.13 13.18 8.46
C LYS A 267 -15.42 12.44 8.16
N ILE A 268 -15.36 11.40 7.32
CA ILE A 268 -16.52 10.66 6.84
C ILE A 268 -16.53 9.25 7.44
N TRP A 269 -17.68 8.85 7.96
CA TRP A 269 -17.95 7.46 8.29
C TRP A 269 -18.61 6.79 7.08
N THR A 270 -18.01 5.71 6.56
CA THR A 270 -18.57 4.97 5.42
C THR A 270 -19.01 3.57 5.83
N ASP A 271 -20.03 3.04 5.16
CA ASP A 271 -20.50 1.66 5.36
C ASP A 271 -19.67 0.65 4.58
N ASN A 272 -18.85 1.12 3.62
CA ASN A 272 -18.07 0.25 2.76
C ASN A 272 -16.85 0.98 2.20
N LEU A 273 -15.81 0.21 1.93
CA LEU A 273 -14.56 0.67 1.36
C LEU A 273 -14.09 -0.32 0.32
N VAL A 274 -13.78 0.19 -0.87
CA VAL A 274 -13.13 -0.53 -1.95
C VAL A 274 -11.71 0.00 -2.05
N MET A 275 -10.74 -0.87 -1.80
CA MET A 275 -9.32 -0.63 -2.05
C MET A 275 -8.92 -1.40 -3.29
N THR A 276 -8.37 -0.69 -4.28
CA THR A 276 -7.93 -1.29 -5.54
C THR A 276 -6.43 -1.11 -5.69
N PHE A 277 -5.70 -2.23 -5.66
CA PHE A 277 -4.29 -2.31 -5.95
C PHE A 277 -4.11 -2.58 -7.45
N ARG A 278 -3.42 -1.67 -8.15
CA ARG A 278 -3.30 -1.73 -9.60
C ARG A 278 -1.95 -1.23 -10.12
N GLY A 279 -1.66 -1.60 -11.35
CA GLY A 279 -0.52 -1.12 -12.11
C GLY A 279 0.24 -2.26 -12.76
N PHE A 280 0.93 -1.94 -13.85
CA PHE A 280 1.69 -2.90 -14.65
C PHE A 280 2.91 -3.49 -13.92
N ASN A 281 3.43 -2.78 -12.91
CA ASN A 281 4.55 -3.20 -12.08
C ASN A 281 4.11 -3.84 -10.76
N MET A 282 2.84 -4.20 -10.64
CA MET A 282 2.29 -4.77 -9.42
C MET A 282 1.94 -6.23 -9.62
N GLU A 283 2.18 -7.04 -8.60
CA GLU A 283 1.68 -8.40 -8.51
C GLU A 283 0.95 -8.59 -7.20
N ALA A 284 0.00 -9.52 -7.17
CA ALA A 284 -0.72 -9.84 -5.95
C ALA A 284 -1.10 -11.31 -5.93
N SER A 285 -1.20 -11.86 -4.72
CA SER A 285 -1.63 -13.23 -4.50
C SER A 285 -2.41 -13.31 -3.19
N THR A 286 -3.36 -14.24 -3.13
CA THR A 286 -4.22 -14.41 -1.96
C THR A 286 -4.28 -15.88 -1.59
N PHE A 287 -4.35 -16.13 -0.29
CA PHE A 287 -4.43 -17.45 0.30
C PHE A 287 -5.56 -17.45 1.33
N VAL A 288 -6.45 -18.45 1.24
CA VAL A 288 -7.56 -18.63 2.19
C VAL A 288 -7.24 -19.84 3.04
N VAL A 289 -7.23 -19.66 4.37
CA VAL A 289 -6.98 -20.74 5.33
C VAL A 289 -8.22 -21.64 5.42
N ASP A 290 -8.01 -22.95 5.28
CA ASP A 290 -9.06 -23.97 5.33
C ASP A 290 -8.76 -25.11 6.34
N THR A 291 -7.77 -24.92 7.21
CA THR A 291 -7.28 -25.93 8.16
C THR A 291 -7.07 -25.33 9.55
N GLU A 292 -7.36 -26.11 10.60
CA GLU A 292 -7.09 -25.80 12.01
C GLU A 292 -5.73 -26.37 12.50
N ASP A 293 -5.04 -27.15 11.67
CA ASP A 293 -3.77 -27.81 12.01
C ASP A 293 -2.55 -27.00 11.58
N ASP A 294 -1.67 -26.69 12.55
CA ASP A 294 -0.45 -25.89 12.38
C ASP A 294 0.49 -26.43 11.29
N GLU A 295 0.74 -27.75 11.28
CA GLU A 295 1.67 -28.36 10.34
C GLU A 295 1.12 -28.37 8.91
N THR A 296 -0.20 -28.56 8.77
CA THR A 296 -0.91 -28.43 7.50
C THR A 296 -0.84 -26.99 6.99
N LEU A 297 -1.12 -25.99 7.83
CA LEU A 297 -1.02 -24.58 7.45
C LEU A 297 0.40 -24.21 7.03
N LYS A 298 1.40 -24.64 7.80
CA LYS A 298 2.82 -24.41 7.49
C LYS A 298 3.19 -24.98 6.11
N LYS A 299 2.75 -26.20 5.80
CA LYS A 299 2.97 -26.80 4.48
C LYS A 299 2.28 -25.99 3.37
N GLN A 300 1.02 -25.61 3.57
CA GLN A 300 0.28 -24.80 2.60
C GLN A 300 0.93 -23.43 2.35
N PHE A 301 1.48 -22.78 3.38
CA PHE A 301 2.23 -21.54 3.21
C PHE A 301 3.55 -21.73 2.46
N LEU A 302 4.27 -22.83 2.68
CA LEU A 302 5.47 -23.16 1.89
C LEU A 302 5.11 -23.38 0.41
N ASP A 303 4.07 -24.18 0.14
CA ASP A 303 3.56 -24.41 -1.21
C ASP A 303 3.10 -23.10 -1.87
N TRP A 304 2.41 -22.23 -1.12
CA TRP A 304 2.03 -20.91 -1.60
C TRP A 304 3.24 -20.04 -1.93
N LYS A 305 4.23 -19.97 -1.04
CA LYS A 305 5.48 -19.20 -1.21
C LYS A 305 6.24 -19.62 -2.48
N GLU A 306 6.33 -20.91 -2.77
CA GLU A 306 6.99 -21.42 -3.98
C GLU A 306 6.33 -20.91 -5.27
N ASN A 307 5.04 -20.60 -5.23
CA ASN A 307 4.29 -20.05 -6.36
C ASN A 307 4.41 -18.51 -6.48
N LEU A 308 5.06 -17.82 -5.54
CA LEU A 308 5.23 -16.37 -5.55
C LEU A 308 6.57 -15.98 -6.19
N ASN A 309 6.62 -16.00 -7.53
CA ASN A 309 7.81 -15.69 -8.31
C ASN A 309 8.29 -14.21 -8.25
N PHE A 310 7.60 -13.35 -7.50
CA PHE A 310 7.86 -11.92 -7.42
C PHE A 310 8.47 -11.46 -6.09
N LEU A 311 8.61 -12.35 -5.10
CA LEU A 311 9.06 -12.00 -3.74
C LEU A 311 10.43 -11.30 -3.71
N ASP A 312 11.37 -11.70 -4.57
CA ASP A 312 12.73 -11.16 -4.57
C ASP A 312 12.88 -9.88 -5.42
N SER A 313 11.94 -9.61 -6.33
CA SER A 313 12.02 -8.49 -7.28
C SER A 313 11.07 -7.34 -6.93
N HIS A 314 10.22 -7.52 -5.94
CA HIS A 314 9.20 -6.57 -5.55
C HIS A 314 9.35 -6.21 -4.08
N GLN A 315 8.99 -4.98 -3.73
CA GLN A 315 8.70 -4.63 -2.36
C GLN A 315 7.35 -5.24 -1.99
N ILE A 316 7.36 -6.08 -0.96
CA ILE A 316 6.19 -6.85 -0.56
C ILE A 316 5.52 -6.25 0.65
N ILE A 317 4.20 -6.27 0.63
CA ILE A 317 3.33 -5.94 1.75
C ILE A 317 2.30 -7.06 1.93
N ALA A 318 1.86 -7.31 3.16
CA ALA A 318 0.86 -8.34 3.44
C ALA A 318 -0.27 -7.86 4.34
N PHE A 319 -1.47 -8.34 4.04
CA PHE A 319 -2.67 -8.19 4.84
C PHE A 319 -3.12 -9.55 5.37
N HIS A 320 -3.66 -9.54 6.59
CA HIS A 320 -4.35 -10.67 7.17
C HIS A 320 -5.75 -10.24 7.61
N PHE A 321 -6.78 -10.97 7.17
CA PHE A 321 -8.17 -10.74 7.54
C PHE A 321 -8.73 -12.01 8.19
N THR A 322 -9.12 -11.92 9.45
CA THR A 322 -9.60 -13.09 10.20
C THR A 322 -10.76 -12.70 11.12
N ILE A 323 -11.40 -13.70 11.73
CA ILE A 323 -12.54 -13.55 12.64
C ILE A 323 -12.16 -14.21 13.97
N ASP A 324 -12.65 -13.69 15.08
CA ASP A 324 -12.51 -14.38 16.38
C ASP A 324 -13.07 -15.82 16.31
N ASN A 325 -12.29 -16.79 16.77
CA ASN A 325 -12.60 -18.22 16.71
C ASN A 325 -12.83 -18.74 15.27
N SER A 326 -12.08 -18.23 14.30
CA SER A 326 -12.00 -18.83 12.98
C SER A 326 -11.35 -20.22 13.05
N ASN A 327 -11.44 -20.97 11.94
CA ASN A 327 -10.81 -22.28 11.81
C ASN A 327 -9.29 -22.18 11.54
N GLU A 328 -8.67 -21.02 11.73
CA GLU A 328 -7.22 -20.86 11.58
C GLU A 328 -6.52 -21.19 12.91
N PRO A 329 -5.34 -21.83 12.89
CA PRO A 329 -4.50 -22.02 14.06
C PRO A 329 -4.26 -20.73 14.83
N GLU A 330 -4.28 -20.78 16.16
CA GLU A 330 -4.05 -19.59 17.00
C GLU A 330 -2.69 -18.91 16.73
N ASN A 331 -1.69 -19.68 16.29
CA ASN A 331 -0.36 -19.23 15.93
C ASN A 331 -0.17 -18.95 14.42
N GLY A 332 -1.24 -18.86 13.62
CA GLY A 332 -1.18 -18.67 12.16
C GLY A 332 -0.31 -17.49 11.73
N GLU A 333 -0.43 -16.34 12.41
CA GLU A 333 0.41 -15.15 12.14
C GLU A 333 1.90 -15.42 12.42
N GLN A 334 2.23 -16.20 13.45
CA GLN A 334 3.62 -16.58 13.75
C GLN A 334 4.18 -17.52 12.68
N ILE A 335 3.39 -18.52 12.26
CA ILE A 335 3.78 -19.44 11.17
C ILE A 335 4.03 -18.65 9.88
N PHE A 336 3.16 -17.67 9.57
CA PHE A 336 3.37 -16.77 8.44
C PHE A 336 4.69 -16.01 8.57
N SER A 337 4.95 -15.38 9.72
CA SER A 337 6.19 -14.63 9.96
C SER A 337 7.45 -15.50 9.87
N ASP A 338 7.39 -16.76 10.33
CA ASP A 338 8.54 -17.67 10.27
C ASP A 338 8.90 -18.05 8.81
N ILE A 339 7.89 -18.20 7.95
CA ILE A 339 8.05 -18.54 6.53
C ILE A 339 8.39 -17.29 5.69
N PHE A 340 7.77 -16.16 6.00
CA PHE A 340 7.87 -14.88 5.29
C PHE A 340 8.60 -13.83 6.15
N GLN A 341 9.81 -14.17 6.62
CA GLN A 341 10.59 -13.43 7.63
C GLN A 341 10.74 -11.91 7.41
N ASN A 342 10.72 -11.45 6.16
CA ASN A 342 10.92 -10.04 5.81
C ASN A 342 9.66 -9.36 5.26
N ILE A 343 8.49 -9.97 5.42
CA ILE A 343 7.21 -9.43 4.93
C ILE A 343 6.39 -8.98 6.12
N PRO A 344 6.24 -7.66 6.34
CA PRO A 344 5.41 -7.17 7.42
C PRO A 344 3.94 -7.46 7.15
N LEU A 345 3.26 -8.01 8.14
CA LEU A 345 1.85 -8.39 8.11
C LEU A 345 1.01 -7.36 8.86
N SER A 346 -0.04 -6.83 8.21
CA SER A 346 -1.07 -6.00 8.87
C SER A 346 -2.36 -6.79 9.01
N THR A 347 -2.83 -6.97 10.24
CA THR A 347 -3.97 -7.81 10.58
C THR A 347 -5.19 -6.97 10.96
N LEU A 348 -6.33 -7.26 10.34
CA LEU A 348 -7.64 -6.86 10.80
C LEU A 348 -8.40 -8.10 11.31
N ARG A 349 -8.64 -8.13 12.61
CA ARG A 349 -9.42 -9.18 13.28
C ARG A 349 -10.84 -8.67 13.52
N LEU A 350 -11.83 -9.43 13.06
CA LEU A 350 -13.24 -9.10 13.24
C LEU A 350 -13.76 -9.69 14.55
N HIS A 351 -14.24 -8.82 15.43
CA HIS A 351 -14.72 -9.16 16.76
C HIS A 351 -16.24 -9.27 16.77
N GLY A 352 -16.76 -10.49 16.89
CA GLY A 352 -18.20 -10.72 17.03
C GLY A 352 -19.04 -10.33 15.80
N GLY A 353 -20.35 -10.15 16.02
CA GLY A 353 -21.35 -9.99 14.96
C GLY A 353 -21.40 -11.17 13.98
N PRO A 354 -22.40 -11.23 13.08
CA PRO A 354 -22.24 -11.96 11.84
C PRO A 354 -21.05 -11.34 11.11
N SER A 355 -20.01 -12.12 10.87
CA SER A 355 -18.78 -11.68 10.20
C SER A 355 -18.38 -12.73 9.18
N ILE A 356 -17.77 -12.30 8.09
CA ILE A 356 -17.21 -13.18 7.06
C ILE A 356 -15.96 -12.58 6.45
N THR A 357 -14.97 -13.44 6.25
CA THR A 357 -13.79 -13.18 5.43
C THR A 357 -13.72 -14.22 4.34
N GLY A 358 -13.12 -13.88 3.21
CA GLY A 358 -12.90 -14.82 2.14
C GLY A 358 -12.43 -14.13 0.86
N VAL A 359 -12.23 -14.93 -0.17
CA VAL A 359 -11.79 -14.43 -1.48
C VAL A 359 -12.75 -14.91 -2.54
N SER A 360 -13.27 -13.98 -3.33
CA SER A 360 -13.85 -14.32 -4.62
C SER A 360 -12.74 -14.50 -5.63
N TYR A 361 -12.70 -15.64 -6.29
CA TYR A 361 -11.89 -15.92 -7.47
C TYR A 361 -12.76 -16.00 -8.71
N GLN A 362 -12.19 -15.64 -9.86
CA GLN A 362 -12.78 -15.95 -11.16
C GLN A 362 -11.97 -17.07 -11.81
N ALA A 363 -12.62 -18.20 -12.08
CA ALA A 363 -12.07 -19.29 -12.88
C ALA A 363 -12.90 -19.39 -14.17
N GLU A 364 -12.30 -19.00 -15.30
CA GLU A 364 -12.99 -18.94 -16.59
C GLU A 364 -14.28 -18.09 -16.56
N MET A 365 -15.45 -18.74 -16.60
CA MET A 365 -16.78 -18.11 -16.51
C MET A 365 -17.45 -18.27 -15.15
N GLU A 366 -16.86 -19.04 -14.24
CA GLU A 366 -17.41 -19.30 -12.91
C GLU A 366 -16.76 -18.41 -11.84
N PHE A 367 -17.57 -18.05 -10.85
CA PHE A 367 -17.12 -17.34 -9.67
C PHE A 367 -17.17 -18.29 -8.49
N ARG A 368 -16.04 -18.43 -7.80
CA ARG A 368 -15.93 -19.19 -6.56
C ARG A 368 -15.68 -18.22 -5.42
N PHE A 369 -16.36 -18.42 -4.29
CA PHE A 369 -16.08 -17.69 -3.07
C PHE A 369 -15.55 -18.66 -2.02
N ASP A 370 -14.27 -18.53 -1.71
CA ASP A 370 -13.60 -19.33 -0.69
C ASP A 370 -13.68 -18.56 0.63
N ALA A 371 -14.56 -19.03 1.52
CA ALA A 371 -14.72 -18.44 2.84
C ALA A 371 -13.65 -18.95 3.79
N GLY A 372 -13.11 -18.07 4.63
CA GLY A 372 -12.07 -18.39 5.61
C GLY A 372 -11.18 -17.20 5.91
N PRO A 373 -10.26 -17.31 6.87
CA PRO A 373 -9.22 -16.31 7.09
C PRO A 373 -8.38 -16.12 5.83
N VAL A 374 -8.00 -14.87 5.54
CA VAL A 374 -7.38 -14.49 4.26
C VAL A 374 -6.04 -13.83 4.51
N TYR A 375 -5.02 -14.38 3.88
CA TYR A 375 -3.73 -13.72 3.68
C TYR A 375 -3.70 -13.14 2.26
N ALA A 376 -3.34 -11.88 2.13
CA ALA A 376 -3.18 -11.23 0.83
C ALA A 376 -1.81 -10.56 0.76
N ILE A 377 -1.02 -10.94 -0.24
CA ILE A 377 0.29 -10.36 -0.52
C ILE A 377 0.15 -9.47 -1.75
N VAL A 378 0.70 -8.25 -1.67
CA VAL A 378 0.85 -7.34 -2.80
C VAL A 378 2.33 -6.98 -2.94
N GLY A 379 2.85 -7.05 -4.16
CA GLY A 379 4.22 -6.68 -4.49
C GLY A 379 4.24 -5.54 -5.49
N LEU A 380 5.03 -4.49 -5.23
CA LEU A 380 5.37 -3.46 -6.22
C LEU A 380 6.81 -3.65 -6.69
N ARG A 381 7.03 -3.76 -8.00
CA ARG A 381 8.34 -4.05 -8.58
C ARG A 381 9.36 -2.99 -8.18
N MET A 382 10.49 -3.44 -7.65
CA MET A 382 11.60 -2.57 -7.29
C MET A 382 12.32 -2.06 -8.55
N PHE A 383 12.83 -0.84 -8.47
CA PHE A 383 13.70 -0.26 -9.47
C PHE A 383 15.05 -0.99 -9.49
N GLY A 384 15.53 -1.36 -10.68
CA GLY A 384 16.87 -1.92 -10.87
C GLY A 384 17.10 -3.34 -10.32
N CYS A 385 16.07 -4.06 -9.89
CA CYS A 385 16.21 -5.45 -9.44
C CYS A 385 16.35 -6.41 -10.63
N ASP A 386 17.54 -6.44 -11.20
CA ASP A 386 18.04 -7.53 -12.03
C ASP A 386 18.95 -8.42 -11.15
N GLY A 387 18.34 -9.03 -10.13
CA GLY A 387 18.80 -10.28 -9.52
C GLY A 387 20.11 -10.32 -8.71
N LYS A 388 20.79 -9.21 -8.36
CA LYS A 388 22.06 -9.32 -7.61
C LYS A 388 22.36 -8.42 -6.41
N ASP A 389 21.77 -7.26 -6.21
CA ASP A 389 22.25 -6.37 -5.13
C ASP A 389 21.13 -5.95 -4.17
N SER A 390 20.91 -6.79 -3.15
CA SER A 390 20.38 -6.31 -1.87
C SER A 390 21.53 -5.62 -1.14
N CYS A 391 21.50 -4.30 -1.10
CA CYS A 391 22.40 -3.49 -0.27
C CYS A 391 21.56 -2.60 0.64
N GLU A 392 20.88 -3.22 1.60
CA GLU A 392 20.69 -2.61 2.92
C GLU A 392 21.86 -3.09 3.80
N GLU A 393 23.01 -2.44 3.70
CA GLU A 393 23.97 -2.41 4.80
C GLU A 393 23.90 -1.03 5.45
N SER A 394 23.15 -1.01 6.56
CA SER A 394 23.40 -0.27 7.81
C SER A 394 23.92 1.17 7.76
N GLY A 395 23.12 2.11 8.29
CA GLY A 395 23.58 3.35 8.95
C GLY A 395 22.95 4.63 8.48
#